data_AF-A0AA36DDF9-F1
#
_entry.id   AF-A0AA36DDF9-F1
#
_cell.length_a   1.000
_cell.length_b   1.000
_cell.length_c   1.000
_cell.angle_alpha   90.00
_cell.angle_beta   90.00
_cell.angle_gamma   90.00
#
_symmetry.space_group_name_H-M   'P 1'
#
loop_
_entity.id
_entity.type
_entity.pdbx_description
1 polymer ?
#
loop_
_entity_poly.entity_id
_entity_poly.type
_entity_poly.pdbx_seq_one_letter_code
_entity_poly.pdbx_strand_id
1 'polypeptide(L)'
;MFEYLPFPGKYHDDVQREAVLFLRRSPYDEGIFKQLLDGEIDEHLAKHIAHMFIRDPLQVFRERIEQDDTKSSEHFETIQSSNWMNMRFKVQLTDFENAAYCCFVVLLTRVILSYRSTYLLPISMVNENMKRAQKRDAVLEQKFFFRKGVATCRHPPDEAGGGDSAACTVGNAKSEDIEEMTINEIVNGREKEWPGLVPMLKQFLDSADVDVDTRCTISQYLNFISQRASGQIPTLANWTREFVQNHTAYKKDSRVPDETIYDLLSLMSDISSGQKHCPRLLGSFRSKTDQLIPSAAPDFLMGQKVGKQLNYTHKGMFEYLPFPGKYHDDVQREAVLFLRRSPVSKTAMKWLLLCALTKECIAPPGSTVVCMKKGVSGCHR
;
A
#
# COMPACT_ATOMS: atom_id res chain seq x y z
N MET A 1 -4.91 -12.74 -22.30
CA MET A 1 -5.16 -13.35 -20.97
C MET A 1 -6.21 -12.54 -20.19
N PHE A 2 -7.16 -11.92 -20.89
CA PHE A 2 -8.33 -11.28 -20.29
C PHE A 2 -9.52 -11.68 -21.17
N GLU A 3 -10.18 -12.77 -20.80
CA GLU A 3 -11.43 -13.21 -21.43
C GLU A 3 -12.60 -12.53 -20.71
N TYR A 4 -13.43 -11.85 -21.51
CA TYR A 4 -14.87 -11.59 -21.38
C TYR A 4 -15.52 -11.66 -19.99
N LEU A 5 -16.04 -10.53 -19.50
CA LEU A 5 -17.07 -10.50 -18.44
C LEU A 5 -18.33 -9.77 -18.95
N PRO A 6 -19.38 -10.48 -19.41
CA PRO A 6 -20.72 -9.91 -19.61
C PRO A 6 -21.63 -10.32 -18.43
N PHE A 7 -22.26 -9.36 -17.74
CA PHE A 7 -23.15 -9.67 -16.59
C PHE A 7 -24.62 -9.30 -16.84
N PRO A 8 -25.56 -10.26 -16.73
CA PRO A 8 -26.98 -9.97 -16.55
C PRO A 8 -27.48 -10.36 -15.13
N GLY A 9 -28.10 -9.42 -14.39
CA GLY A 9 -28.81 -9.75 -13.13
C GLY A 9 -29.23 -8.55 -12.27
N LYS A 10 -30.55 -8.43 -12.01
CA LYS A 10 -31.24 -7.27 -11.39
C LYS A 10 -31.01 -6.99 -9.88
N TYR A 11 -30.11 -7.68 -9.18
CA TYR A 11 -29.84 -7.44 -7.74
C TYR A 11 -28.35 -7.18 -7.41
N HIS A 12 -27.46 -7.37 -8.39
CA HIS A 12 -26.14 -6.74 -8.45
C HIS A 12 -26.28 -5.20 -8.46
N ASP A 13 -27.48 -4.73 -8.79
CA ASP A 13 -27.88 -3.36 -9.00
C ASP A 13 -27.72 -2.43 -7.79
N ASP A 14 -27.93 -2.77 -6.51
CA ASP A 14 -28.00 -1.72 -5.47
C ASP A 14 -26.65 -1.30 -4.86
N VAL A 15 -25.70 -2.23 -4.67
CA VAL A 15 -24.33 -1.90 -4.23
C VAL A 15 -23.47 -1.45 -5.40
N GLN A 16 -23.66 -2.05 -6.59
CA GLN A 16 -23.17 -1.42 -7.81
C GLN A 16 -23.87 -0.09 -8.03
N ARG A 17 -25.17 0.09 -7.76
CA ARG A 17 -25.83 1.41 -7.86
C ARG A 17 -25.20 2.42 -6.94
N GLU A 18 -24.75 2.11 -5.72
CA GLU A 18 -24.02 3.09 -4.89
C GLU A 18 -22.61 3.38 -5.45
N ALA A 19 -21.87 2.37 -5.90
CA ALA A 19 -20.60 2.56 -6.60
C ALA A 19 -20.77 3.34 -7.93
N VAL A 20 -21.87 3.10 -8.64
CA VAL A 20 -22.35 3.74 -9.87
C VAL A 20 -22.93 5.10 -9.58
N LEU A 21 -23.58 5.33 -8.44
CA LEU A 21 -24.13 6.62 -7.99
C LEU A 21 -22.97 7.51 -7.59
N PHE A 22 -21.94 6.95 -6.98
CA PHE A 22 -20.68 7.65 -6.77
C PHE A 22 -19.96 7.93 -8.08
N LEU A 23 -19.78 6.95 -8.97
CA LEU A 23 -19.24 7.23 -10.31
C LEU A 23 -20.14 8.22 -11.08
N ARG A 24 -21.47 8.23 -10.88
CA ARG A 24 -22.42 9.20 -11.45
C ARG A 24 -22.33 10.59 -10.83
N ARG A 25 -21.88 10.73 -9.59
CA ARG A 25 -21.67 12.01 -8.90
C ARG A 25 -20.23 12.51 -9.01
N SER A 26 -19.29 11.62 -9.25
CA SER A 26 -17.89 11.97 -9.42
C SER A 26 -17.71 12.64 -10.78
N PRO A 27 -17.02 13.79 -10.85
CA PRO A 27 -16.72 14.44 -12.12
C PRO A 27 -15.84 13.52 -12.97
N TYR A 28 -16.09 13.43 -14.26
CA TYR A 28 -15.29 12.66 -15.20
C TYR A 28 -15.18 13.43 -16.52
N ASP A 29 -14.15 13.13 -17.32
CA ASP A 29 -14.00 13.74 -18.64
C ASP A 29 -14.98 13.08 -19.64
N GLU A 30 -15.95 13.85 -20.15
CA GLU A 30 -16.99 13.33 -21.06
C GLU A 30 -16.40 12.89 -22.42
N GLY A 31 -15.34 13.55 -22.89
CA GLY A 31 -14.69 13.24 -24.16
C GLY A 31 -13.98 11.90 -24.10
N ILE A 32 -13.15 11.70 -23.06
CA ILE A 32 -12.47 10.43 -22.81
C ILE A 32 -13.48 9.32 -22.51
N PHE A 33 -14.53 9.60 -21.75
CA PHE A 33 -15.58 8.61 -21.48
C PHE A 33 -16.22 8.10 -22.78
N LYS A 34 -16.61 9.01 -23.68
CA LYS A 34 -17.17 8.62 -24.98
C LYS A 34 -16.18 7.83 -25.83
N GLN A 35 -14.91 8.27 -25.88
CA GLN A 35 -13.86 7.56 -26.62
C GLN A 35 -13.68 6.12 -26.14
N LEU A 36 -13.76 5.87 -24.82
CA LEU A 36 -13.65 4.53 -24.24
C LEU A 36 -14.88 3.67 -24.57
N LEU A 37 -16.09 4.24 -24.53
CA LEU A 37 -17.31 3.53 -24.94
C LEU A 37 -17.30 3.16 -26.43
N ASP A 38 -16.87 4.09 -27.29
CA ASP A 38 -16.72 3.83 -28.74
C ASP A 38 -15.67 2.74 -29.00
N GLY A 39 -14.72 2.54 -28.07
CA GLY A 39 -13.73 1.46 -28.05
C GLY A 39 -14.20 0.17 -27.38
N GLU A 40 -15.51 -0.01 -27.16
CA GLU A 40 -16.14 -1.20 -26.56
C GLU A 40 -15.73 -1.48 -25.09
N ILE A 41 -15.24 -0.47 -24.37
CA ILE A 41 -14.97 -0.59 -22.92
C ILE A 41 -16.29 -0.42 -22.15
N ASP A 42 -16.51 -1.25 -21.12
CA ASP A 42 -17.73 -1.20 -20.33
C ASP A 42 -17.93 0.16 -19.64
N GLU A 43 -19.19 0.54 -19.42
CA GLU A 43 -19.55 1.87 -18.87
C GLU A 43 -18.86 2.17 -17.54
N HIS A 44 -18.69 1.18 -16.67
CA HIS A 44 -18.17 1.40 -15.32
C HIS A 44 -16.66 1.62 -15.34
N LEU A 45 -15.94 0.79 -16.09
CA LEU A 45 -14.51 0.94 -16.31
C LEU A 45 -14.19 2.20 -17.09
N ALA A 46 -14.95 2.49 -18.16
CA ALA A 46 -14.81 3.70 -18.95
C ALA A 46 -14.94 4.95 -18.05
N LYS A 47 -15.93 4.95 -17.15
CA LYS A 47 -16.15 6.06 -16.22
C LYS A 47 -15.07 6.18 -15.15
N HIS A 48 -14.56 5.05 -14.66
CA HIS A 48 -13.42 5.05 -13.73
C HIS A 48 -12.17 5.66 -14.38
N ILE A 49 -11.84 5.24 -15.61
CA ILE A 49 -10.70 5.79 -16.34
C ILE A 49 -10.94 7.27 -16.64
N ALA A 50 -12.10 7.64 -17.18
CA ALA A 50 -12.43 9.04 -17.46
C ALA A 50 -12.39 9.95 -16.21
N HIS A 51 -12.70 9.42 -15.03
CA HIS A 51 -12.52 10.13 -13.77
C HIS A 51 -11.05 10.43 -13.45
N MET A 52 -10.11 9.56 -13.85
CA MET A 52 -8.67 9.83 -13.66
C MET A 52 -8.18 10.98 -14.53
N PHE A 53 -8.73 11.12 -15.74
CA PHE A 53 -8.35 12.12 -16.74
C PHE A 53 -8.89 13.54 -16.49
N ILE A 54 -9.64 13.77 -15.40
CA ILE A 54 -9.97 15.15 -14.95
C ILE A 54 -8.77 15.90 -14.36
N ARG A 55 -7.60 15.24 -14.31
CA ARG A 55 -6.36 15.76 -13.73
C ARG A 55 -5.36 16.00 -14.84
N ASP A 56 -4.66 17.11 -14.73
CA ASP A 56 -3.54 17.41 -15.63
C ASP A 56 -2.32 16.56 -15.26
N PRO A 57 -1.49 16.17 -16.24
CA PRO A 57 -0.23 15.49 -15.97
C PRO A 57 0.73 16.46 -15.25
N LEU A 58 1.18 16.06 -14.05
CA LEU A 58 2.07 16.89 -13.22
C LEU A 58 3.54 16.86 -13.68
N GLN A 59 3.95 15.78 -14.34
CA GLN A 59 5.33 15.58 -14.79
C GLN A 59 5.35 14.89 -16.14
N VAL A 60 5.83 15.60 -17.17
CA VAL A 60 6.10 15.04 -18.49
C VAL A 60 7.49 15.44 -18.91
N PHE A 61 8.33 14.47 -19.26
CA PHE A 61 9.68 14.73 -19.77
C PHE A 61 9.62 15.08 -21.26
N ARG A 62 10.43 16.06 -21.69
CA ARG A 62 10.40 16.56 -23.07
C ARG A 62 10.69 15.47 -24.09
N GLU A 63 11.60 14.55 -23.76
CA GLU A 63 12.02 13.44 -24.61
C GLU A 63 10.92 12.37 -24.76
N ARG A 64 9.90 12.43 -23.91
CA ARG A 64 8.81 11.45 -23.79
C ARG A 64 7.46 12.04 -24.22
N ILE A 65 7.45 13.23 -24.82
CA ILE A 65 6.23 13.85 -25.37
C ILE A 65 5.70 13.05 -26.55
N GLU A 66 6.56 12.69 -27.49
CA GLU A 66 6.19 11.88 -28.65
C GLU A 66 6.49 10.41 -28.36
N GLN A 67 5.48 9.55 -28.40
CA GLN A 67 5.63 8.11 -28.16
C GLN A 67 4.83 7.29 -29.18
N ASP A 68 5.18 6.01 -29.28
CA ASP A 68 4.42 5.03 -30.05
C ASP A 68 3.43 4.32 -29.10
N ASP A 69 2.17 4.74 -29.16
CA ASP A 69 1.08 4.22 -28.30
C ASP A 69 0.83 2.72 -28.48
N THR A 70 1.30 2.11 -29.57
CA THR A 70 1.20 0.65 -29.77
C THR A 70 2.23 -0.13 -28.95
N LYS A 71 3.25 0.55 -28.41
CA LYS A 71 4.37 -0.04 -27.68
C LYS A 71 4.55 0.53 -26.28
N SER A 72 4.03 1.72 -25.99
CA SER A 72 4.22 2.41 -24.73
C SER A 72 2.90 2.83 -24.09
N SER A 73 2.83 2.70 -22.77
CA SER A 73 1.73 3.18 -21.94
C SER A 73 2.10 4.42 -21.12
N GLU A 74 3.24 5.06 -21.39
CA GLU A 74 3.83 6.06 -20.48
C GLU A 74 2.96 7.30 -20.28
N HIS A 75 2.28 7.76 -21.33
CA HIS A 75 1.34 8.89 -21.22
C HIS A 75 0.18 8.57 -20.28
N PHE A 76 -0.35 7.34 -20.36
CA PHE A 76 -1.35 6.86 -19.43
C PHE A 76 -0.79 6.74 -18.01
N GLU A 77 0.42 6.18 -17.86
CA GLU A 77 1.08 6.04 -16.55
C GLU A 77 1.34 7.38 -15.86
N THR A 78 1.56 8.46 -16.61
CA THR A 78 1.73 9.80 -16.03
C THR A 78 0.48 10.24 -15.25
N ILE A 79 -0.70 9.94 -15.77
CA ILE A 79 -1.99 10.22 -15.12
C ILE A 79 -2.29 9.17 -14.04
N GLN A 80 -2.09 7.88 -14.35
CA GLN A 80 -2.41 6.79 -13.43
C GLN A 80 -1.54 6.82 -12.16
N SER A 81 -0.22 6.92 -12.31
CA SER A 81 0.72 6.90 -11.19
C SER A 81 0.58 8.12 -10.26
N SER A 82 0.08 9.24 -10.77
CA SER A 82 -0.18 10.47 -10.00
C SER A 82 -1.59 10.50 -9.38
N ASN A 83 -2.46 9.55 -9.71
CA ASN A 83 -3.77 9.40 -9.09
C ASN A 83 -3.68 8.54 -7.81
N TRP A 84 -3.33 9.20 -6.71
CA TRP A 84 -3.07 8.53 -5.43
C TRP A 84 -4.33 8.24 -4.61
N MET A 85 -4.96 7.10 -4.90
CA MET A 85 -6.17 6.60 -4.23
C MET A 85 -5.91 5.90 -2.87
N ASN A 86 -6.99 5.51 -2.18
CA ASN A 86 -6.99 4.99 -0.80
C ASN A 86 -6.33 3.61 -0.62
N MET A 87 -6.12 2.83 -1.68
CA MET A 87 -5.41 1.55 -1.59
C MET A 87 -3.90 1.76 -1.66
N ARG A 88 -3.27 2.00 -0.52
CA ARG A 88 -1.80 2.02 -0.41
C ARG A 88 -1.32 1.38 0.88
N PHE A 89 -0.38 0.45 0.74
CA PHE A 89 0.31 -0.11 1.89
C PHE A 89 1.31 0.91 2.45
N LYS A 90 1.25 1.15 3.77
CA LYS A 90 2.24 1.96 4.49
C LYS A 90 3.17 1.05 5.28
N VAL A 91 4.46 1.22 5.03
CA VAL A 91 5.55 0.46 5.65
C VAL A 91 5.60 0.73 7.16
N GLN A 92 5.81 -0.32 7.93
CA GLN A 92 6.00 -0.34 9.38
C GLN A 92 7.50 -0.39 9.73
N LEU A 93 7.82 -0.24 11.01
CA LEU A 93 9.20 -0.09 11.49
C LEU A 93 10.09 -1.31 11.19
N THR A 94 9.55 -2.52 11.32
CA THR A 94 10.33 -3.75 11.17
C THR A 94 9.92 -4.60 9.97
N ASP A 95 10.89 -5.36 9.43
CA ASP A 95 10.64 -6.32 8.34
C ASP A 95 9.61 -7.38 8.76
N PHE A 96 9.60 -7.78 10.03
CA PHE A 96 8.61 -8.70 10.60
C PHE A 96 7.18 -8.16 10.48
N GLU A 97 6.94 -6.91 10.89
CA GLU A 97 5.63 -6.27 10.77
C GLU A 97 5.16 -6.17 9.32
N ASN A 98 6.06 -5.73 8.44
CA ASN A 98 5.78 -5.61 7.01
C ASN A 98 5.42 -6.96 6.39
N ALA A 99 6.21 -7.99 6.69
CA ALA A 99 5.94 -9.36 6.25
C ALA A 99 4.60 -9.88 6.78
N ALA A 100 4.25 -9.58 8.04
CA ALA A 100 2.98 -9.99 8.62
C ALA A 100 1.79 -9.41 7.87
N TYR A 101 1.79 -8.09 7.60
CA TYR A 101 0.71 -7.45 6.86
C TYR A 101 0.68 -7.88 5.38
N CYS A 102 1.83 -8.05 4.73
CA CYS A 102 1.89 -8.58 3.36
C CYS A 102 1.30 -9.99 3.28
N CYS A 103 1.71 -10.89 4.19
CA CYS A 103 1.16 -12.24 4.27
C CYS A 103 -0.35 -12.22 4.53
N PHE A 104 -0.81 -11.35 5.44
CA PHE A 104 -2.24 -11.19 5.73
C PHE A 104 -3.04 -10.78 4.49
N VAL A 105 -2.60 -9.77 3.74
CA VAL A 105 -3.29 -9.32 2.53
C VAL A 105 -3.29 -10.42 1.46
N VAL A 106 -2.17 -11.09 1.23
CA VAL A 106 -2.09 -12.21 0.26
C VAL A 106 -3.02 -13.35 0.65
N LEU A 107 -3.00 -13.77 1.91
CA LEU A 107 -3.90 -14.82 2.39
C LEU A 107 -5.36 -14.39 2.31
N LEU A 108 -5.66 -13.13 2.63
CA LEU A 108 -7.02 -12.60 2.56
C LEU A 108 -7.54 -12.62 1.13
N THR A 109 -6.72 -12.24 0.14
CA THR A 109 -7.10 -12.34 -1.28
C THR A 109 -7.37 -13.79 -1.70
N ARG A 110 -6.54 -14.74 -1.24
CA ARG A 110 -6.78 -16.18 -1.51
C ARG A 110 -8.07 -16.68 -0.88
N VAL A 111 -8.37 -16.27 0.34
CA VAL A 111 -9.62 -16.60 1.03
C VAL A 111 -10.83 -15.99 0.34
N ILE A 112 -10.74 -14.72 -0.08
CA ILE A 112 -11.79 -14.04 -0.86
C ILE A 112 -12.10 -14.84 -2.13
N LEU A 113 -11.07 -15.24 -2.88
CA LEU A 113 -11.24 -15.99 -4.13
C LEU A 113 -11.75 -17.41 -3.88
N SER A 114 -11.20 -18.11 -2.88
CA SER A 114 -11.52 -19.52 -2.61
C SER A 114 -12.92 -19.70 -2.04
N TYR A 115 -13.36 -18.80 -1.15
CA TYR A 115 -14.69 -18.84 -0.55
C TYR A 115 -15.71 -17.99 -1.31
N ARG A 116 -15.28 -17.30 -2.37
CA ARG A 116 -16.08 -16.37 -3.19
C ARG A 116 -16.80 -15.32 -2.33
N SER A 117 -16.08 -14.82 -1.31
CA SER A 117 -16.59 -13.87 -0.33
C SER A 117 -16.66 -12.46 -0.91
N THR A 118 -17.81 -11.80 -0.79
CA THR A 118 -18.00 -10.42 -1.26
C THR A 118 -18.02 -9.43 -0.10
N TYR A 119 -17.04 -8.52 -0.04
CA TYR A 119 -16.94 -7.44 0.96
C TYR A 119 -17.37 -6.06 0.41
N LEU A 120 -18.23 -6.04 -0.61
CA LEU A 120 -18.67 -4.79 -1.23
C LEU A 120 -19.48 -3.95 -0.24
N LEU A 121 -19.02 -2.72 -0.05
CA LEU A 121 -19.66 -1.69 0.77
C LEU A 121 -20.03 -0.49 -0.11
N PRO A 122 -21.15 0.18 0.17
CA PRO A 122 -21.42 1.50 -0.39
C PRO A 122 -20.23 2.44 -0.14
N ILE A 123 -19.78 3.14 -1.17
CA ILE A 123 -18.61 4.02 -1.10
C ILE A 123 -18.81 5.19 -0.12
N SER A 124 -20.06 5.60 0.12
CA SER A 124 -20.43 6.55 1.18
C SER A 124 -19.98 6.06 2.56
N MET A 125 -20.18 4.77 2.86
CA MET A 125 -19.73 4.11 4.09
C MET A 125 -18.22 3.91 4.10
N VAL A 126 -17.60 3.61 2.96
CA VAL A 126 -16.13 3.55 2.84
C VAL A 126 -15.50 4.92 3.15
N ASN A 127 -16.07 6.01 2.63
CA ASN A 127 -15.60 7.37 2.90
C ASN A 127 -15.74 7.73 4.39
N GLU A 128 -16.83 7.32 5.03
CA GLU A 128 -17.00 7.50 6.47
C GLU A 128 -15.99 6.66 7.27
N ASN A 129 -15.74 5.41 6.87
CA ASN A 129 -14.68 4.58 7.43
C ASN A 129 -13.30 5.26 7.32
N MET A 130 -12.98 5.87 6.17
CA MET A 130 -11.72 6.59 5.97
C MET A 130 -11.58 7.78 6.93
N LYS A 131 -12.65 8.53 7.20
CA LYS A 131 -12.65 9.61 8.21
C LYS A 131 -12.42 9.08 9.61
N ARG A 132 -13.09 7.99 9.98
CA ARG A 132 -12.94 7.35 11.30
C ARG A 132 -11.54 6.78 11.49
N ALA A 133 -10.93 6.21 10.45
CA ALA A 133 -9.60 5.60 10.48
C ALA A 133 -8.47 6.61 10.82
N GLN A 134 -8.69 7.91 10.57
CA GLN A 134 -7.71 8.95 10.88
C GLN A 134 -7.73 9.41 12.33
N LYS A 135 -8.76 9.07 13.11
CA LYS A 135 -8.86 9.49 14.51
C LYS A 135 -7.78 8.82 15.36
N ARG A 136 -7.35 9.51 16.42
CA ARG A 136 -6.43 8.95 17.41
C ARG A 136 -7.02 7.68 18.00
N ASP A 137 -6.20 6.64 18.13
CA ASP A 137 -6.58 5.34 18.68
C ASP A 137 -7.80 4.69 18.00
N ALA A 138 -8.03 4.99 16.71
CA ALA A 138 -9.17 4.47 15.96
C ALA A 138 -9.29 2.94 15.93
N VAL A 139 -8.16 2.23 16.00
CA VAL A 139 -8.14 0.76 16.10
C VAL A 139 -8.87 0.25 17.34
N LEU A 140 -8.84 1.00 18.44
CA LEU A 140 -9.40 0.62 19.74
C LEU A 140 -10.76 1.28 20.00
N GLU A 141 -10.94 2.52 19.54
CA GLU A 141 -12.09 3.35 19.94
C GLU A 141 -13.17 3.49 18.85
N GLN A 142 -12.82 3.34 17.57
CA GLN A 142 -13.77 3.55 16.49
C GLN A 142 -14.40 2.24 16.01
N LYS A 143 -15.62 2.37 15.47
CA LYS A 143 -16.30 1.32 14.74
C LYS A 143 -16.33 1.66 13.26
N PHE A 144 -16.29 0.63 12.43
CA PHE A 144 -16.26 0.73 10.99
C PHE A 144 -17.43 -0.04 10.41
N PHE A 145 -18.04 0.50 9.36
CA PHE A 145 -19.01 -0.23 8.57
C PHE A 145 -18.32 -1.44 7.94
N PHE A 146 -18.81 -2.63 8.25
CA PHE A 146 -18.29 -3.88 7.76
C PHE A 146 -19.44 -4.82 7.42
N ARG A 147 -19.23 -5.67 6.41
CA ARG A 147 -20.25 -6.62 5.94
C ARG A 147 -20.02 -7.97 6.63
N LYS A 148 -20.99 -8.42 7.43
CA LYS A 148 -20.96 -9.74 8.09
C LYS A 148 -21.29 -10.89 7.14
N GLY A 149 -22.17 -10.64 6.17
CA GLY A 149 -22.63 -11.65 5.22
C GLY A 149 -21.55 -12.03 4.22
N VAL A 150 -20.96 -13.22 4.38
CA VAL A 150 -20.14 -13.86 3.35
C VAL A 150 -21.08 -14.39 2.28
N ALA A 151 -21.42 -13.56 1.28
CA ALA A 151 -22.19 -14.04 0.14
C ALA A 151 -21.42 -15.19 -0.54
N THR A 152 -22.03 -16.37 -0.64
CA THR A 152 -21.44 -17.52 -1.34
C THR A 152 -22.04 -17.62 -2.73
N CYS A 153 -21.23 -17.39 -3.76
CA CYS A 153 -21.66 -17.51 -5.15
C CYS A 153 -21.29 -18.88 -5.72
N ARG A 154 -22.26 -19.61 -6.28
CA ARG A 154 -22.03 -20.94 -6.87
C ARG A 154 -21.28 -20.91 -8.21
N HIS A 155 -21.19 -19.76 -8.88
CA HIS A 155 -20.41 -19.58 -10.10
C HIS A 155 -19.57 -18.28 -10.05
N PRO A 156 -18.46 -18.19 -10.81
CA PRO A 156 -17.86 -16.90 -11.16
C PRO A 156 -18.94 -16.04 -11.83
N PRO A 157 -18.93 -14.71 -11.64
CA PRO A 157 -19.90 -13.81 -12.27
C PRO A 157 -19.99 -14.01 -13.80
N ASP A 158 -18.94 -14.50 -14.44
CA ASP A 158 -18.67 -14.43 -15.88
C ASP A 158 -19.29 -15.58 -16.69
N GLU A 159 -19.81 -16.62 -16.02
CA GLU A 159 -20.42 -17.79 -16.66
C GLU A 159 -21.95 -17.70 -16.78
N ALA A 160 -22.54 -16.52 -16.57
CA ALA A 160 -23.99 -16.31 -16.72
C ALA A 160 -24.40 -16.12 -18.20
N GLY A 161 -24.13 -17.15 -19.02
CA GLY A 161 -24.85 -17.36 -20.27
C GLY A 161 -26.33 -17.57 -19.96
N GLY A 162 -27.18 -16.76 -20.60
CA GLY A 162 -28.57 -16.59 -20.22
C GLY A 162 -29.37 -17.88 -19.98
N GLY A 163 -30.23 -17.83 -18.96
CA GLY A 163 -31.27 -18.82 -18.76
C GLY A 163 -31.04 -19.80 -17.61
N ASP A 164 -30.56 -19.33 -16.47
CA ASP A 164 -31.10 -19.69 -15.14
C ASP A 164 -30.33 -18.89 -14.11
N SER A 165 -31.07 -18.23 -13.22
CA SER A 165 -30.58 -17.26 -12.24
C SER A 165 -29.24 -17.68 -11.62
N ALA A 166 -28.22 -16.83 -11.77
CA ALA A 166 -26.99 -16.87 -10.99
C ALA A 166 -27.35 -16.85 -9.50
N ALA A 167 -27.59 -18.03 -8.93
CA ALA A 167 -27.98 -18.20 -7.55
C ALA A 167 -26.72 -18.09 -6.69
N CYS A 168 -26.16 -16.89 -6.59
CA CYS A 168 -25.59 -16.50 -5.32
C CYS A 168 -26.75 -16.63 -4.32
N THR A 169 -26.60 -17.47 -3.29
CA THR A 169 -27.51 -17.47 -2.14
C THR A 169 -27.26 -16.19 -1.35
N VAL A 170 -27.63 -15.07 -1.97
CA VAL A 170 -27.93 -13.84 -1.29
C VAL A 170 -29.28 -14.12 -0.68
N GLY A 171 -29.33 -14.58 0.56
CA GLY A 171 -30.56 -14.43 1.33
C GLY A 171 -30.82 -12.94 1.36
N ASN A 172 -31.72 -12.44 0.50
CA ASN A 172 -32.13 -11.03 0.34
C ASN A 172 -31.26 -10.06 1.17
N ALA A 173 -30.05 -9.74 0.69
CA ALA A 173 -29.07 -8.94 1.44
C ALA A 173 -29.55 -7.49 1.45
N LYS A 174 -30.48 -7.22 2.35
CA LYS A 174 -30.87 -5.88 2.73
C LYS A 174 -29.64 -5.17 3.33
N SER A 175 -29.77 -3.85 3.50
CA SER A 175 -28.91 -3.01 4.35
C SER A 175 -28.64 -3.58 5.77
N GLU A 176 -29.34 -4.64 6.17
CA GLU A 176 -29.25 -5.36 7.45
C GLU A 176 -27.96 -6.23 7.60
N ASP A 177 -27.19 -6.43 6.51
CA ASP A 177 -25.92 -7.18 6.50
C ASP A 177 -24.66 -6.32 6.72
N ILE A 178 -24.82 -4.99 6.76
CA ILE A 178 -23.75 -4.06 7.07
C ILE A 178 -23.97 -3.54 8.49
N GLU A 179 -22.95 -3.66 9.32
CA GLU A 179 -23.00 -3.23 10.71
C GLU A 179 -21.71 -2.52 11.11
N GLU A 180 -21.76 -1.81 12.24
CA GLU A 180 -20.60 -1.15 12.80
C GLU A 180 -19.83 -2.08 13.73
N MET A 181 -18.61 -2.42 13.34
CA MET A 181 -17.72 -3.32 14.08
C MET A 181 -16.42 -2.63 14.44
N THR A 182 -15.89 -2.91 15.62
CA THR A 182 -14.50 -2.55 15.99
C THR A 182 -13.50 -3.33 15.14
N ILE A 183 -12.26 -2.85 15.03
CA ILE A 183 -11.20 -3.61 14.35
C ILE A 183 -10.97 -4.97 15.01
N ASN A 184 -11.10 -5.05 16.34
CA ASN A 184 -11.03 -6.32 17.06
C ASN A 184 -12.12 -7.29 16.59
N GLU A 185 -13.38 -6.84 16.51
CA GLU A 185 -14.49 -7.69 16.04
C GLU A 185 -14.28 -8.12 14.57
N ILE A 186 -13.83 -7.21 13.68
CA ILE A 186 -13.57 -7.54 12.27
C ILE A 186 -12.46 -8.60 12.14
N VAL A 187 -11.35 -8.41 12.85
CA VAL A 187 -10.16 -9.26 12.71
C VAL A 187 -10.31 -10.58 13.47
N ASN A 188 -10.79 -10.54 14.71
CA ASN A 188 -10.82 -11.68 15.61
C ASN A 188 -12.19 -12.36 15.70
N GLY A 189 -13.24 -11.73 15.18
CA GLY A 189 -14.59 -12.27 15.19
C GLY A 189 -15.45 -11.65 16.29
N ARG A 190 -16.74 -11.96 16.19
CA ARG A 190 -17.78 -11.64 17.16
C ARG A 190 -18.59 -12.90 17.39
N GLU A 191 -18.73 -13.31 18.65
CA GLU A 191 -19.37 -14.59 18.99
C GLU A 191 -20.71 -14.78 18.28
N LYS A 192 -20.88 -15.93 17.63
CA LYS A 192 -22.11 -16.37 16.92
C LYS A 192 -22.58 -15.51 15.73
N GLU A 193 -21.98 -14.35 15.47
CA GLU A 193 -22.39 -13.42 14.40
C GLU A 193 -21.36 -13.32 13.27
N TRP A 194 -20.06 -13.31 13.60
CA TRP A 194 -18.99 -13.11 12.62
C TRP A 194 -17.75 -13.93 13.01
N PRO A 195 -17.24 -14.82 12.13
CA PRO A 195 -16.11 -15.67 12.47
C PRO A 195 -14.79 -14.91 12.68
N GLY A 196 -14.60 -13.75 12.04
CA GLY A 196 -13.34 -13.01 12.07
C GLY A 196 -12.43 -13.32 10.89
N LEU A 197 -11.72 -12.31 10.38
CA LEU A 197 -10.76 -12.50 9.28
C LEU A 197 -9.64 -13.46 9.66
N VAL A 198 -9.01 -13.30 10.84
CA VAL A 198 -7.90 -14.18 11.26
C VAL A 198 -8.35 -15.64 11.45
N PRO A 199 -9.48 -15.94 12.11
CA PRO A 199 -10.02 -17.30 12.14
C PRO A 199 -10.30 -17.89 10.76
N MET A 200 -10.87 -17.12 9.82
CA MET A 200 -11.08 -17.59 8.44
C MET A 200 -9.77 -17.90 7.72
N LEU A 201 -8.73 -17.06 7.89
CA LEU A 201 -7.40 -17.31 7.34
C LEU A 201 -6.76 -18.57 7.94
N LYS A 202 -6.93 -18.79 9.24
CA LYS A 202 -6.43 -20.00 9.91
C LYS A 202 -7.12 -21.24 9.37
N GLN A 203 -8.44 -21.23 9.21
CA GLN A 203 -9.19 -22.33 8.64
C GLN A 203 -8.78 -22.64 7.19
N PHE A 204 -8.55 -21.61 6.37
CA PHE A 204 -8.05 -21.78 5.00
C PHE A 204 -6.66 -22.43 4.97
N LEU A 205 -5.80 -22.09 5.93
CA LEU A 205 -4.49 -22.72 6.05
C LEU A 205 -4.54 -24.15 6.57
N ASP A 206 -5.61 -24.55 7.26
CA ASP A 206 -5.80 -25.95 7.70
C ASP A 206 -6.29 -26.84 6.55
N SER A 207 -6.99 -26.28 5.56
CA SER A 207 -7.37 -26.99 4.34
C SER A 207 -6.30 -26.96 3.25
N ALA A 208 -5.30 -26.08 3.37
CA ALA A 208 -4.17 -26.00 2.46
C ALA A 208 -3.05 -26.95 2.91
N ASP A 209 -2.43 -27.64 1.96
CA ASP A 209 -1.25 -28.50 2.21
C ASP A 209 0.00 -27.62 2.43
N VAL A 210 0.13 -27.07 3.64
CA VAL A 210 1.22 -26.18 4.06
C VAL A 210 2.09 -26.91 5.07
N ASP A 211 3.41 -26.86 4.87
CA ASP A 211 4.35 -27.45 5.81
C ASP A 211 4.24 -26.83 7.21
N VAL A 212 4.55 -27.62 8.24
CA VAL A 212 4.40 -27.24 9.66
C VAL A 212 5.14 -25.95 9.99
N ASP A 213 6.31 -25.77 9.40
CA ASP A 213 7.20 -24.66 9.69
C ASP A 213 6.69 -23.32 9.13
N THR A 214 6.20 -23.34 7.89
CA THR A 214 5.50 -22.23 7.26
C THR A 214 4.20 -21.93 8.00
N ARG A 215 3.44 -22.96 8.40
CA ARG A 215 2.22 -22.82 9.20
C ARG A 215 2.48 -22.13 10.52
N CYS A 216 3.55 -22.50 11.23
CA CYS A 216 3.98 -21.85 12.47
C CYS A 216 4.33 -20.37 12.24
N THR A 217 5.12 -20.07 11.21
CA THR A 217 5.52 -18.69 10.88
C THR A 217 4.32 -17.80 10.56
N ILE A 218 3.42 -18.28 9.68
CA ILE A 218 2.20 -17.56 9.33
C ILE A 218 1.30 -17.40 10.56
N SER A 219 1.18 -18.41 11.41
CA SER A 219 0.39 -18.32 12.64
C SER A 219 0.90 -17.23 13.58
N GLN A 220 2.21 -17.02 13.65
CA GLN A 220 2.78 -15.92 14.42
C GLN A 220 2.43 -14.55 13.83
N TYR A 221 2.49 -14.39 12.49
CA TYR A 221 2.04 -13.16 11.82
C TYR A 221 0.55 -12.87 12.08
N LEU A 222 -0.30 -13.89 11.96
CA LEU A 222 -1.74 -13.75 12.21
C LEU A 222 -2.04 -13.43 13.68
N ASN A 223 -1.34 -14.07 14.62
CA ASN A 223 -1.48 -13.78 16.04
C ASN A 223 -1.00 -12.36 16.38
N PHE A 224 0.06 -11.88 15.75
CA PHE A 224 0.53 -10.51 15.91
C PHE A 224 -0.53 -9.48 15.47
N ILE A 225 -1.14 -9.69 14.31
CA ILE A 225 -2.23 -8.82 13.80
C ILE A 225 -3.46 -8.90 14.71
N SER A 226 -3.81 -10.11 15.16
CA SER A 226 -4.89 -10.36 16.11
C SER A 226 -4.69 -9.59 17.43
N GLN A 227 -3.48 -9.63 18.00
CA GLN A 227 -3.15 -8.92 19.24
C GLN A 227 -3.08 -7.39 19.06
N ARG A 228 -2.72 -6.92 17.87
CA ARG A 228 -2.82 -5.48 17.54
C ARG A 228 -4.27 -5.01 17.43
N ALA A 229 -5.11 -5.81 16.79
CA ALA A 229 -6.54 -5.52 16.64
C ALA A 229 -7.25 -5.47 18.00
N SER A 230 -6.87 -6.32 18.95
CA SER A 230 -7.44 -6.34 20.31
C SER A 230 -6.84 -5.31 21.26
N GLY A 231 -5.74 -4.64 20.88
CA GLY A 231 -5.03 -3.68 21.71
C GLY A 231 -4.06 -4.27 22.73
N GLN A 232 -3.86 -5.59 22.74
CA GLN A 232 -2.82 -6.23 23.57
C GLN A 232 -1.41 -5.75 23.15
N ILE A 233 -1.20 -5.59 21.84
CA ILE A 233 -0.02 -4.95 21.28
C ILE A 233 -0.42 -3.57 20.72
N PRO A 234 0.27 -2.49 21.10
CA PRO A 234 0.00 -1.16 20.58
C PRO A 234 0.40 -1.06 19.10
N THR A 235 -0.28 -0.16 18.39
CA THR A 235 0.17 0.27 17.07
C THR A 235 1.46 1.11 17.20
N LEU A 236 2.25 1.19 16.13
CA LEU A 236 3.43 2.07 16.11
C LEU A 236 3.06 3.52 16.47
N ALA A 237 1.89 3.99 16.03
CA ALA A 237 1.40 5.33 16.34
C ALA A 237 1.07 5.51 17.84
N ASN A 238 0.43 4.52 18.47
CA ASN A 238 0.15 4.55 19.90
C ASN A 238 1.45 4.47 20.72
N TRP A 239 2.35 3.54 20.37
CA TRP A 239 3.67 3.41 21.00
C TRP A 239 4.50 4.70 20.89
N THR A 240 4.50 5.34 19.73
CA THR A 240 5.22 6.62 19.53
C THR A 240 4.64 7.73 20.41
N ARG A 241 3.31 7.80 20.52
CA ARG A 241 2.65 8.76 21.43
C ARG A 241 2.99 8.48 22.88
N GLU A 242 2.97 7.22 23.30
CA GLU A 242 3.33 6.78 24.65
C GLU A 242 4.79 7.15 24.97
N PHE A 243 5.71 6.91 24.04
CA PHE A 243 7.12 7.30 24.17
C PHE A 243 7.28 8.81 24.39
N VAL A 244 6.68 9.63 23.52
CA VAL A 244 6.77 11.10 23.62
C VAL A 244 6.15 11.60 24.92
N GLN A 245 4.98 11.09 25.31
CA GLN A 245 4.27 11.51 26.53
C GLN A 245 5.06 11.26 27.82
N ASN A 246 5.87 10.19 27.83
CA ASN A 246 6.66 9.78 28.99
C ASN A 246 8.10 10.32 28.95
N HIS A 247 8.49 11.04 27.90
CA HIS A 247 9.83 11.58 27.77
C HIS A 247 10.06 12.75 28.73
N THR A 248 11.20 12.76 29.44
CA THR A 248 11.52 13.78 30.45
C THR A 248 11.56 15.21 29.89
N ALA A 249 12.09 15.38 28.68
CA ALA A 249 12.13 16.67 27.98
C ALA A 249 10.75 17.17 27.50
N TYR A 250 9.73 16.31 27.41
CA TYR A 250 8.44 16.69 26.86
C TYR A 250 7.58 17.46 27.86
N LYS A 251 7.17 18.68 27.50
CA LYS A 251 6.47 19.62 28.38
C LYS A 251 4.94 19.49 28.36
N LYS A 252 4.40 18.47 27.69
CA LYS A 252 2.94 18.24 27.52
C LYS A 252 2.22 19.41 26.83
N ASP A 253 2.94 20.15 25.99
CA ASP A 253 2.46 21.32 25.24
C ASP A 253 2.22 21.00 23.75
N SER A 254 2.21 19.71 23.39
CA SER A 254 2.12 19.22 21.99
C SER A 254 3.27 19.64 21.08
N ARG A 255 4.38 20.14 21.63
CA ARG A 255 5.63 20.37 20.91
C ARG A 255 6.63 19.29 21.29
N VAL A 256 7.12 18.54 20.31
CA VAL A 256 8.10 17.47 20.55
C VAL A 256 9.50 18.08 20.46
N PRO A 257 10.30 18.10 21.56
CA PRO A 257 11.66 18.62 21.53
C PRO A 257 12.60 17.77 20.68
N ASP A 258 13.65 18.38 20.13
CA ASP A 258 14.66 17.69 19.29
C ASP A 258 15.32 16.52 20.02
N GLU A 259 15.56 16.65 21.33
CA GLU A 259 16.09 15.56 22.18
C GLU A 259 15.16 14.34 22.18
N THR A 260 13.85 14.55 22.37
CA THR A 260 12.85 13.48 22.30
C THR A 260 12.78 12.85 20.91
N ILE A 261 12.94 13.63 19.85
CA ILE A 261 12.96 13.12 18.47
C ILE A 261 14.22 12.26 18.25
N TYR A 262 15.38 12.73 18.70
CA TYR A 262 16.64 12.00 18.57
C TYR A 262 16.59 10.66 19.31
N ASP A 263 16.11 10.64 20.54
CA ASP A 263 16.02 9.43 21.35
C ASP A 263 15.00 8.43 20.76
N LEU A 264 13.87 8.94 20.26
CA LEU A 264 12.88 8.14 19.54
C LEU A 264 13.48 7.47 18.30
N LEU A 265 14.13 8.25 17.43
CA LEU A 265 14.70 7.75 16.18
C LEU A 265 15.87 6.79 16.42
N SER A 266 16.70 7.06 17.43
CA SER A 266 17.78 6.16 17.84
C SER A 266 17.21 4.81 18.29
N LEU A 267 16.20 4.83 19.17
CA LEU A 267 15.51 3.62 19.61
C LEU A 267 14.85 2.86 18.44
N MET A 268 14.20 3.58 17.51
CA MET A 268 13.62 2.98 16.31
C MET A 268 14.69 2.35 15.40
N SER A 269 15.88 2.96 15.31
CA SER A 269 17.02 2.41 14.57
C SER A 269 17.49 1.09 15.17
N ASP A 270 17.66 1.05 16.50
CA ASP A 270 18.08 -0.15 17.23
C ASP A 270 17.06 -1.29 17.09
N ILE A 271 15.76 -0.96 17.13
CA ILE A 271 14.67 -1.93 16.93
C ILE A 271 14.66 -2.45 15.50
N SER A 272 14.69 -1.56 14.50
CA SER A 272 14.61 -1.94 13.09
C SER A 272 15.82 -2.77 12.63
N SER A 273 16.99 -2.55 13.24
CA SER A 273 18.22 -3.29 12.97
C SER A 273 18.37 -4.57 13.78
N GLY A 274 17.45 -4.84 14.72
CA GLY A 274 17.47 -6.03 15.58
C GLY A 274 18.45 -5.97 16.75
N GLN A 275 19.14 -4.84 16.96
CA GLN A 275 20.04 -4.66 18.10
C GLN A 275 19.28 -4.64 19.43
N LYS A 276 18.04 -4.14 19.42
CA LYS A 276 17.19 -4.08 20.61
C LYS A 276 15.81 -4.63 20.32
N HIS A 277 15.42 -5.68 21.05
CA HIS A 277 14.03 -6.18 20.98
C HIS A 277 13.11 -5.27 21.80
N CYS A 278 11.92 -4.97 21.26
CA CYS A 278 10.88 -4.22 21.97
C CYS A 278 9.64 -5.11 22.18
N PRO A 279 9.54 -5.82 23.32
CA PRO A 279 8.37 -6.65 23.63
C PRO A 279 7.06 -5.88 23.60
N ARG A 280 7.10 -4.60 24.01
CA ARG A 280 5.91 -3.75 24.02
C ARG A 280 5.36 -3.51 22.61
N LEU A 281 6.20 -3.35 21.59
CA LEU A 281 5.77 -3.04 20.21
C LEU A 281 5.60 -4.30 19.34
N LEU A 282 6.42 -5.33 19.59
CA LEU A 282 6.55 -6.52 18.74
C LEU A 282 6.08 -7.82 19.42
N GLY A 283 5.76 -7.79 20.71
CA GLY A 283 5.47 -9.01 21.48
C GLY A 283 6.66 -9.96 21.56
N SER A 284 6.39 -11.26 21.65
CA SER A 284 7.39 -12.33 21.66
C SER A 284 7.46 -13.11 20.34
N PHE A 285 6.94 -12.54 19.26
CA PHE A 285 6.88 -13.20 17.94
C PHE A 285 8.24 -13.18 17.22
N ARG A 286 8.54 -14.25 16.48
CA ARG A 286 9.76 -14.48 15.70
C ARG A 286 9.49 -15.28 14.42
N SER A 287 9.70 -14.67 13.26
CA SER A 287 9.67 -15.41 11.98
C SER A 287 10.97 -16.20 11.75
N LYS A 288 10.89 -17.29 10.97
CA LYS A 288 12.06 -18.05 10.50
C LYS A 288 13.00 -17.24 9.60
N THR A 289 12.52 -16.14 9.02
CA THR A 289 13.36 -15.19 8.29
C THR A 289 14.31 -14.55 9.29
N ASP A 290 15.44 -15.23 9.52
CA ASP A 290 16.56 -14.71 10.26
C ASP A 290 17.01 -13.40 9.60
N GLN A 291 17.42 -12.42 10.40
CA GLN A 291 17.78 -11.08 9.90
C GLN A 291 19.04 -11.08 9.04
N LEU A 292 19.68 -12.24 8.90
CA LEU A 292 20.81 -12.49 8.03
C LEU A 292 20.30 -12.93 6.66
N ILE A 293 20.28 -12.00 5.70
CA ILE A 293 20.25 -12.35 4.28
C ILE A 293 21.41 -13.32 4.04
N PRO A 294 21.18 -14.56 3.58
CA PRO A 294 22.26 -15.45 3.22
C PRO A 294 23.14 -14.77 2.17
N SER A 295 24.45 -14.72 2.41
CA SER A 295 25.44 -14.08 1.55
C SER A 295 25.50 -14.66 0.12
N ALA A 296 24.70 -15.68 -0.19
CA ALA A 296 24.67 -16.42 -1.46
C ALA A 296 23.56 -15.98 -2.45
N ALA A 297 22.77 -14.95 -2.17
CA ALA A 297 21.73 -14.47 -3.10
C ALA A 297 22.09 -13.30 -4.08
N PRO A 298 23.34 -13.03 -4.54
CA PRO A 298 23.53 -12.04 -5.62
C PRO A 298 23.36 -12.59 -7.04
N ASP A 299 23.58 -13.89 -7.27
CA ASP A 299 23.94 -14.32 -8.63
C ASP A 299 22.74 -14.64 -9.54
N PHE A 300 21.55 -14.86 -8.99
CA PHE A 300 20.38 -15.23 -9.81
C PHE A 300 19.66 -14.03 -10.46
N LEU A 301 19.90 -12.80 -9.98
CA LEU A 301 19.26 -11.59 -10.52
C LEU A 301 20.14 -10.83 -11.54
N MET A 302 21.40 -11.23 -11.73
CA MET A 302 22.38 -10.55 -12.61
C MET A 302 22.32 -10.99 -14.09
N GLY A 303 21.24 -11.66 -14.51
CA GLY A 303 21.16 -12.34 -15.81
C GLY A 303 20.54 -11.54 -16.98
N GLN A 304 19.97 -10.35 -16.76
CA GLN A 304 19.37 -9.57 -17.86
C GLN A 304 20.21 -8.35 -18.22
N LYS A 305 20.88 -8.42 -19.38
CA LYS A 305 21.42 -7.24 -20.06
C LYS A 305 20.26 -6.35 -20.51
N VAL A 306 19.91 -5.36 -19.70
CA VAL A 306 19.02 -4.26 -20.11
C VAL A 306 19.88 -3.11 -20.64
N GLY A 307 19.54 -2.62 -21.84
CA GLY A 307 20.29 -1.62 -22.58
C GLY A 307 20.41 -0.27 -21.86
N LYS A 308 21.46 0.48 -22.22
CA LYS A 308 21.84 1.82 -21.75
C LYS A 308 20.65 2.67 -21.28
N GLN A 309 20.47 2.82 -19.97
CA GLN A 309 19.62 3.85 -19.39
C GLN A 309 20.41 5.14 -19.13
N LEU A 310 19.79 6.25 -19.52
CA LEU A 310 20.25 7.62 -19.37
C LEU A 310 20.00 8.09 -17.92
N ASN A 311 21.04 8.61 -17.27
CA ASN A 311 21.01 9.06 -15.88
C ASN A 311 20.52 10.52 -15.77
N TYR A 312 19.59 10.79 -14.84
CA TYR A 312 18.95 12.09 -14.63
C TYR A 312 19.45 12.88 -13.40
N THR A 313 20.51 12.42 -12.74
CA THR A 313 21.15 13.15 -11.63
C THR A 313 22.45 13.80 -12.13
N HIS A 314 22.64 15.11 -11.91
CA HIS A 314 23.87 15.80 -12.30
C HIS A 314 25.08 15.16 -11.62
N LYS A 315 26.14 14.83 -12.38
CA LYS A 315 27.30 14.07 -11.87
C LYS A 315 27.94 14.69 -10.62
N GLY A 316 27.93 16.03 -10.51
CA GLY A 316 28.44 16.75 -9.33
C GLY A 316 27.71 16.46 -8.02
N MET A 317 26.46 15.99 -8.04
CA MET A 317 25.74 15.59 -6.80
C MET A 317 26.41 14.38 -6.11
N PHE A 318 27.06 13.51 -6.88
CA PHE A 318 27.75 12.34 -6.36
C PHE A 318 29.13 12.68 -5.76
N GLU A 319 29.68 13.86 -6.06
CA GLU A 319 30.95 14.35 -5.47
C GLU A 319 30.78 14.69 -3.98
N TYR A 320 29.57 15.01 -3.54
CA TYR A 320 29.24 15.30 -2.13
C TYR A 320 28.91 14.05 -1.32
N LEU A 321 28.79 12.88 -1.96
CA LEU A 321 28.58 11.61 -1.28
C LEU A 321 29.94 11.02 -0.85
N PRO A 322 30.12 10.65 0.43
CA PRO A 322 31.39 10.13 0.95
C PRO A 322 31.60 8.65 0.56
N PHE A 323 31.53 8.32 -0.73
CA PHE A 323 31.75 6.95 -1.25
C PHE A 323 32.91 6.87 -2.23
N PRO A 324 33.67 5.76 -2.24
CA PRO A 324 34.69 5.49 -3.25
C PRO A 324 34.08 5.43 -4.66
N GLY A 325 34.79 5.96 -5.66
CA GLY A 325 34.28 6.22 -7.01
C GLY A 325 33.56 5.08 -7.74
N LYS A 326 33.80 3.82 -7.35
CA LYS A 326 33.20 2.63 -7.96
C LYS A 326 31.73 2.39 -7.55
N TYR A 327 31.28 2.96 -6.42
CA TYR A 327 29.91 2.77 -5.90
C TYR A 327 28.89 3.75 -6.49
N HIS A 328 29.35 4.83 -7.13
CA HIS A 328 28.47 5.83 -7.75
C HIS A 328 27.72 5.26 -8.96
N ASP A 329 28.36 4.38 -9.71
CA ASP A 329 27.78 3.75 -10.90
C ASP A 329 26.74 2.67 -10.56
N ASP A 330 26.85 2.04 -9.38
CA ASP A 330 25.91 1.00 -8.94
C ASP A 330 24.59 1.59 -8.43
N VAL A 331 24.64 2.76 -7.77
CA VAL A 331 23.43 3.48 -7.32
C VAL A 331 22.63 4.04 -8.51
N GLN A 332 23.31 4.34 -9.63
CA GLN A 332 22.67 4.82 -10.86
C GLN A 332 21.83 3.75 -11.58
N ARG A 333 22.04 2.46 -11.31
CA ARG A 333 21.46 1.36 -12.10
C ARG A 333 20.07 0.89 -11.64
N GLU A 334 19.59 1.31 -10.48
CA GLU A 334 18.34 0.80 -9.89
C GLU A 334 17.28 1.91 -9.86
N ALA A 335 16.52 2.06 -10.94
CA ALA A 335 15.39 2.99 -11.06
C ALA A 335 14.11 2.51 -10.32
N VAL A 336 14.21 1.47 -9.50
CA VAL A 336 13.16 1.03 -8.59
C VAL A 336 13.74 1.07 -7.19
N LEU A 337 13.09 1.77 -6.28
CA LEU A 337 13.59 2.08 -4.95
C LEU A 337 13.54 0.84 -4.01
N PHE A 338 14.14 -0.26 -4.42
CA PHE A 338 14.53 -1.34 -3.51
C PHE A 338 15.86 -0.95 -2.88
N LEU A 339 15.79 -0.20 -1.78
CA LEU A 339 16.97 0.07 -0.96
C LEU A 339 17.48 -1.25 -0.36
N ARG A 340 18.46 -1.86 -1.01
CA ARG A 340 19.20 -2.99 -0.44
C ARG A 340 19.73 -2.57 0.93
N ARG A 341 19.51 -3.36 1.98
CA ARG A 341 20.06 -3.12 3.34
C ARG A 341 21.59 -3.28 3.32
N SER A 342 22.30 -2.32 2.75
CA SER A 342 23.76 -2.24 2.75
C SER A 342 24.22 -1.05 3.59
N PRO A 343 25.42 -1.09 4.20
CA PRO A 343 26.01 0.06 4.88
C PRO A 343 26.08 1.31 3.99
N VAL A 344 26.27 1.11 2.69
CA VAL A 344 26.31 2.16 1.66
C VAL A 344 24.93 2.80 1.49
N SER A 345 23.89 1.99 1.27
CA SER A 345 22.51 2.47 1.09
C SER A 345 21.97 3.16 2.35
N LYS A 346 22.32 2.66 3.55
CA LYS A 346 21.98 3.33 4.83
C LYS A 346 22.66 4.70 4.95
N THR A 347 23.94 4.78 4.60
CA THR A 347 24.69 6.04 4.63
C THR A 347 24.15 7.03 3.57
N ALA A 348 23.82 6.55 2.38
CA ALA A 348 23.26 7.36 1.30
C ALA A 348 21.87 7.89 1.67
N MET A 349 21.00 7.06 2.26
CA MET A 349 19.67 7.47 2.72
C MET A 349 19.75 8.43 3.91
N LYS A 350 20.66 8.18 4.86
CA LYS A 350 20.92 9.10 5.97
C LYS A 350 21.40 10.45 5.44
N TRP A 351 22.29 10.46 4.45
CA TRP A 351 22.78 11.68 3.83
C TRP A 351 21.68 12.40 3.06
N LEU A 352 20.87 11.70 2.25
CA LEU A 352 19.71 12.27 1.54
C LEU A 352 18.69 12.90 2.50
N LEU A 353 18.37 12.21 3.59
CA LEU A 353 17.47 12.73 4.63
C LEU A 353 18.05 13.95 5.34
N LEU A 354 19.34 13.92 5.72
CA LEU A 354 19.99 15.05 6.38
C LEU A 354 20.18 16.25 5.43
N CYS A 355 20.52 15.99 4.17
CA CYS A 355 20.63 16.98 3.11
C CYS A 355 19.28 17.67 2.87
N ALA A 356 18.18 16.90 2.82
CA ALA A 356 16.83 17.44 2.65
C ALA A 356 16.37 18.35 3.81
N LEU A 357 17.06 18.32 4.96
CA LEU A 357 16.79 19.20 6.09
C LEU A 357 17.57 20.53 6.02
N THR A 358 18.46 20.70 5.04
CA THR A 358 19.29 21.91 4.90
C THR A 358 19.04 22.59 3.56
N LYS A 359 18.80 23.92 3.62
CA LYS A 359 18.46 24.72 2.43
C LYS A 359 19.62 24.74 1.44
N GLU A 360 20.84 24.73 1.93
CA GLU A 360 22.09 24.77 1.17
C GLU A 360 22.32 23.48 0.38
N CYS A 361 21.70 22.37 0.78
CA CYS A 361 21.87 21.08 0.12
C CYS A 361 20.75 20.82 -0.91
N ILE A 362 19.51 21.23 -0.61
CA ILE A 362 18.40 21.23 -1.59
C ILE A 362 18.61 22.31 -2.66
N ALA A 363 19.08 23.50 -2.27
CA ALA A 363 19.24 24.67 -3.13
C ALA A 363 20.66 25.24 -2.96
N PRO A 364 21.68 24.59 -3.54
CA PRO A 364 23.06 25.01 -3.39
C PRO A 364 23.28 26.43 -3.94
N PRO A 365 24.21 27.21 -3.35
CA PRO A 365 24.48 28.58 -3.77
C PRO A 365 24.78 28.65 -5.28
N GLY A 366 23.90 29.33 -6.03
CA GLY A 366 23.94 29.41 -7.50
C GLY A 366 22.82 28.66 -8.23
N SER A 367 22.00 27.86 -7.54
CA SER A 367 20.80 27.25 -8.13
C SER A 367 19.71 28.30 -8.38
N THR A 368 19.29 28.49 -9.63
CA THR A 368 18.20 29.42 -10.00
C THR A 368 16.93 28.66 -10.32
N VAL A 369 15.78 29.18 -9.86
CA VAL A 369 14.44 28.58 -10.06
C VAL A 369 14.02 28.54 -11.55
N VAL A 370 14.63 29.37 -12.40
CA VAL A 370 14.32 29.50 -13.82
C VAL A 370 15.60 29.37 -14.64
N CYS A 371 15.62 28.45 -15.61
CA CYS A 371 16.78 28.16 -16.45
C CYS A 371 16.78 29.07 -17.70
N MET A 372 17.62 30.11 -17.72
CA MET A 372 17.62 31.15 -18.77
C MET A 372 18.67 30.96 -19.89
N LYS A 373 19.27 29.78 -20.08
CA LYS A 373 20.22 29.58 -21.21
C LYS A 373 19.99 28.25 -21.94
N LYS A 374 19.75 28.33 -23.26
CA LYS A 374 19.83 27.19 -24.18
C LYS A 374 21.28 26.72 -24.28
N GLY A 375 21.54 25.45 -23.96
CA GLY A 375 22.74 24.73 -24.38
C GLY A 375 23.73 24.27 -23.31
N VAL A 376 23.48 24.48 -22.01
CA VAL A 376 24.33 23.92 -20.95
C VAL A 376 23.44 23.26 -19.90
N SER A 377 23.57 21.94 -19.73
CA SER A 377 22.78 21.13 -18.80
C SER A 377 23.31 21.30 -17.38
N GLY A 378 22.71 22.22 -16.63
CA GLY A 378 23.00 22.42 -15.21
C GLY A 378 21.97 23.34 -14.58
N CYS A 379 20.74 22.86 -14.41
CA CYS A 379 19.69 23.56 -13.67
C CYS A 379 18.95 22.52 -12.83
N HIS A 380 19.13 22.58 -11.50
CA HIS A 380 18.39 21.78 -10.52
C HIS A 380 17.28 22.61 -9.88
N ARG A 381 16.19 21.92 -9.56
CA ARG A 381 15.29 22.25 -8.46
C ARG A 381 15.43 21.19 -7.39
#